data_AF-A0A7Y8GFV2-F1
#
_entry.id   AF-A0A7Y8GFV2-F1
#
_cell.length_a   1.000
_cell.length_b   1.000
_cell.length_c   1.000
_cell.angle_alpha   90.00
_cell.angle_beta   90.00
_cell.angle_gamma   90.00
#
_symmetry.space_group_name_H-M   'P 1'
#
loop_
_entity.id
_entity.type
_entity.pdbx_description
1 polymer ?
#
loop_
_entity_poly.entity_id
_entity_poly.type
_entity_poly.pdbx_seq_one_letter_code
_entity_poly.pdbx_strand_id
1 'polypeptide(L)'
;MNNQTCKNAGTPKACLKKTIELFYVTHPKVPKALRGPFLTEADAECGRVVMRSADAQVTACLVDSIDDITRWHGVNNGQVCRAFAGADRREVGHG
;
A
#
# COMPACT_ATOMS: atom_id res chain seq x y z
N MET A 1 -32.28 42.03 -23.93
CA MET A 1 -32.90 40.78 -23.47
C MET A 1 -32.22 39.63 -24.21
N ASN A 2 -31.32 38.92 -23.53
CA ASN A 2 -30.61 37.75 -24.06
C ASN A 2 -31.35 36.49 -23.61
N ASN A 3 -31.90 35.78 -24.58
CA ASN A 3 -32.66 34.56 -24.44
C ASN A 3 -31.72 33.33 -24.51
N GLN A 4 -31.67 32.57 -23.41
CA GLN A 4 -31.85 31.11 -23.33
C GLN A 4 -31.07 30.20 -24.29
N THR A 5 -30.50 29.05 -23.94
CA THR A 5 -30.41 28.22 -22.73
C THR A 5 -29.29 27.23 -23.03
N CYS A 6 -28.28 27.07 -22.18
CA CYS A 6 -27.33 25.96 -22.32
C CYS A 6 -27.97 24.68 -21.74
N LYS A 7 -28.79 23.99 -22.55
CA LYS A 7 -29.23 22.62 -22.26
C LYS A 7 -28.17 21.65 -22.77
N ASN A 8 -27.45 21.04 -21.85
CA ASN A 8 -27.25 19.59 -21.71
C ASN A 8 -26.10 19.39 -20.73
N ALA A 9 -26.43 19.38 -19.44
CA ALA A 9 -25.57 18.77 -18.43
C ALA A 9 -25.50 17.28 -18.82
N GLY A 10 -24.41 16.91 -19.47
CA GLY A 10 -24.10 15.51 -19.74
C GLY A 10 -24.24 14.73 -18.44
N THR A 11 -24.91 13.58 -18.53
CA THR A 11 -25.05 12.60 -17.47
C THR A 11 -23.80 12.59 -16.60
N PRO A 12 -23.89 12.75 -15.26
CA PRO A 12 -22.70 12.64 -14.44
C PRO A 12 -22.10 11.27 -14.74
N LYS A 13 -20.97 11.24 -15.46
CA LYS A 13 -20.16 10.04 -15.56
C LYS A 13 -19.99 9.61 -14.12
N ALA A 14 -20.53 8.45 -13.75
CA ALA A 14 -20.20 7.83 -12.50
C ALA A 14 -18.67 7.78 -12.49
N CYS A 15 -18.05 8.69 -11.75
CA CYS A 15 -16.62 8.68 -11.54
C CYS A 15 -16.41 7.40 -10.77
N LEU A 16 -16.05 6.32 -11.47
CA LEU A 16 -15.64 5.07 -10.86
C LEU A 16 -14.51 5.46 -9.91
N LYS A 17 -14.81 5.52 -8.61
CA LYS A 17 -13.81 5.77 -7.58
C LYS A 17 -12.76 4.70 -7.80
N LYS A 18 -11.55 5.13 -8.18
CA LYS A 18 -10.44 4.21 -8.37
C LYS A 18 -10.15 3.61 -6.99
N THR A 19 -10.45 2.33 -6.83
CA THR A 19 -10.07 1.58 -5.64
C THR A 19 -8.55 1.57 -5.53
N ILE A 20 -8.06 1.74 -4.32
CA ILE A 20 -6.64 1.72 -3.97
C ILE A 20 -6.36 0.35 -3.35
N GLU A 21 -5.30 -0.31 -3.80
CA GLU A 21 -4.78 -1.50 -3.14
C GLU A 21 -3.79 -1.09 -2.05
N LEU A 22 -4.05 -1.54 -0.84
CA LEU A 22 -3.11 -1.51 0.26
C LEU A 22 -2.60 -2.92 0.53
N PHE A 23 -1.30 -3.04 0.76
CA PHE A 23 -0.66 -4.31 1.04
C PHE A 23 -0.26 -4.37 2.52
N TYR A 24 -0.33 -5.57 3.09
CA TYR A 24 -0.01 -5.85 4.48
C TYR A 24 0.79 -7.15 4.57
N VAL A 25 1.67 -7.23 5.56
CA VAL A 25 2.29 -8.50 5.97
C VAL A 25 1.42 -9.08 7.08
N THR A 26 0.86 -10.26 6.84
CA THR A 26 0.01 -10.99 7.79
C THR A 26 0.63 -12.33 8.12
N HIS A 27 0.10 -12.99 9.15
CA HIS A 27 0.54 -14.31 9.56
C HIS A 27 -0.68 -15.13 10.02
N PRO A 28 -0.83 -16.39 9.61
CA PRO A 28 -2.07 -17.16 9.84
C PRO A 28 -2.40 -17.36 11.32
N LYS A 29 -1.38 -17.30 12.19
CA LYS A 29 -1.53 -17.44 13.65
C LYS A 29 -1.80 -16.13 14.40
N VAL A 30 -1.86 -14.97 13.71
CA VAL A 30 -2.07 -13.66 14.34
C VAL A 30 -3.22 -12.94 13.64
N PRO A 31 -4.26 -12.49 14.38
CA PRO A 31 -5.46 -11.89 13.78
C PRO A 31 -5.24 -10.47 13.23
N LYS A 32 -4.05 -9.91 13.39
CA LYS A 32 -3.69 -8.56 12.94
C LYS A 32 -2.52 -8.63 11.97
N ALA A 33 -2.47 -7.67 11.05
CA ALA A 33 -1.29 -7.48 10.23
C ALA A 33 -0.06 -7.25 11.13
N LEU A 34 1.01 -7.96 10.83
CA LEU A 34 2.30 -7.77 11.49
C LEU A 34 2.97 -6.47 11.03
N ARG A 35 2.74 -6.07 9.77
CA ARG A 35 3.24 -4.82 9.21
C ARG A 35 2.34 -4.30 8.09
N GLY A 36 2.33 -2.99 7.91
CA GLY A 36 1.56 -2.28 6.89
C GLY A 36 0.93 -1.01 7.47
N PRO A 37 0.20 -0.24 6.66
CA PRO A 37 -0.02 -0.47 5.23
C PRO A 37 1.24 -0.24 4.39
N PHE A 38 1.27 -0.81 3.19
CA PHE A 38 2.22 -0.52 2.11
C PHE A 38 1.44 -0.12 0.86
N LEU A 39 2.01 0.79 0.06
CA LEU A 39 1.39 1.27 -1.18
C LEU A 39 1.72 0.39 -2.40
N THR A 40 2.67 -0.53 -2.27
CA THR A 40 3.06 -1.46 -3.34
C THR A 40 3.31 -2.85 -2.77
N GLU A 41 3.04 -3.87 -3.58
CA GLU A 41 3.32 -5.26 -3.22
C GLU A 41 4.81 -5.50 -2.98
N ALA A 42 5.68 -4.94 -3.83
CA ALA A 42 7.13 -5.09 -3.71
C ALA A 42 7.67 -4.56 -2.36
N ASP A 43 7.11 -3.45 -1.86
CA ASP A 43 7.47 -2.92 -0.55
C ASP A 43 6.95 -3.79 0.59
N ALA A 44 5.74 -4.35 0.46
CA ALA A 44 5.21 -5.30 1.43
C ALA A 44 6.04 -6.60 1.46
N GLU A 45 6.55 -7.02 0.31
CA GLU A 45 7.44 -8.18 0.19
C GLU A 45 8.79 -7.93 0.85
N CYS A 46 9.36 -6.71 0.70
CA CYS A 46 10.52 -6.32 1.52
C CYS A 46 10.18 -6.39 3.01
N GLY A 47 8.98 -5.97 3.41
CA GLY A 47 8.49 -6.10 4.77
C GLY A 47 8.43 -7.56 5.25
N ARG A 48 7.92 -8.47 4.41
CA ARG A 48 7.84 -9.92 4.68
C ARG A 48 9.23 -10.51 4.90
N VAL A 49 10.19 -10.18 4.02
CA VAL A 49 11.59 -10.59 4.15
C VAL A 49 12.20 -10.12 5.47
N VAL A 50 12.01 -8.85 5.82
CA VAL A 50 12.54 -8.26 7.06
C VAL A 50 11.94 -8.92 8.32
N MET A 51 10.70 -9.40 8.28
CA MET A 51 10.07 -10.07 9.43
C MET A 51 10.69 -11.42 9.77
N ARG A 52 11.35 -12.10 8.82
CA ARG A 52 12.00 -13.41 9.01
C ARG A 52 11.09 -14.46 9.67
N SER A 53 9.80 -14.45 9.32
CA SER A 53 8.81 -15.41 9.81
C SER A 53 8.35 -16.31 8.66
N ALA A 54 8.48 -17.62 8.84
CA ALA A 54 8.27 -18.61 7.77
C ALA A 54 6.85 -18.61 7.19
N ASP A 55 5.84 -18.34 8.03
CA ASP A 55 4.43 -18.32 7.60
C ASP A 55 3.91 -16.88 7.34
N ALA A 56 4.77 -15.86 7.39
CA ALA A 56 4.36 -14.51 7.05
C ALA A 56 4.13 -14.37 5.54
N GLN A 57 3.04 -13.73 5.16
CA GLN A 57 2.61 -13.56 3.77
C GLN A 57 2.17 -12.12 3.47
N VAL A 58 2.27 -11.71 2.21
CA VAL A 58 1.69 -10.45 1.74
C VAL A 58 0.22 -10.67 1.40
N THR A 59 -0.64 -9.76 1.86
CA THR A 59 -2.07 -9.73 1.55
C THR A 59 -2.47 -8.35 1.08
N ALA A 60 -3.36 -8.27 0.09
CA ALA A 60 -3.92 -7.03 -0.42
C ALA A 60 -5.33 -6.76 0.14
N CYS A 61 -5.65 -5.48 0.33
CA CYS A 61 -6.96 -4.98 0.70
C CYS A 61 -7.33 -3.82 -0.23
N LEU A 62 -8.52 -3.89 -0.84
CA LEU A 62 -9.06 -2.81 -1.66
C LEU A 62 -9.80 -1.80 -0.79
N VAL A 63 -9.47 -0.52 -0.95
CA VAL A 63 -10.12 0.59 -0.24
C VAL A 63 -10.55 1.68 -1.22
N ASP A 64 -11.65 2.37 -0.91
CA ASP A 64 -12.17 3.45 -1.78
C ASP A 64 -11.30 4.71 -1.77
N SER A 65 -10.58 4.92 -0.67
CA SER A 65 -9.71 6.08 -0.46
C SER A 65 -8.78 5.83 0.73
N ILE A 66 -7.64 6.53 0.76
CA ILE A 66 -6.75 6.61 1.91
C ILE A 66 -6.56 8.08 2.30
N ASP A 67 -6.45 8.34 3.59
CA ASP A 67 -6.05 9.66 4.09
C ASP A 67 -4.52 9.87 3.97
N ASP A 68 -4.08 11.11 4.19
CA ASP A 68 -2.67 11.48 4.06
C ASP A 68 -1.76 10.78 5.09
N ILE A 69 -2.26 10.47 6.29
CA ILE A 69 -1.49 9.76 7.31
C ILE A 69 -1.26 8.32 6.84
N THR A 70 -2.31 7.66 6.37
CA THR A 70 -2.22 6.31 5.77
C THR A 70 -1.25 6.30 4.59
N ARG A 71 -1.30 7.32 3.73
CA ARG A 71 -0.37 7.46 2.60
C ARG A 71 1.07 7.63 3.06
N TRP A 72 1.31 8.52 4.02
CA TRP A 72 2.65 8.79 4.56
C TRP A 72 3.24 7.55 5.24
N HIS A 73 2.43 6.83 6.04
CA HIS A 73 2.81 5.56 6.64
C HIS A 73 3.19 4.52 5.59
N GLY A 74 2.40 4.41 4.51
CA GLY A 74 2.68 3.49 3.41
C GLY A 74 4.02 3.77 2.71
N VAL A 75 4.33 5.05 2.44
CA VAL A 75 5.62 5.45 1.87
C VAL A 75 6.77 5.15 2.83
N ASN A 76 6.64 5.53 4.10
CA ASN A 76 7.66 5.31 5.12
C ASN A 76 7.95 3.82 5.31
N ASN A 77 6.91 2.99 5.43
CA ASN A 77 7.06 1.54 5.56
C ASN A 77 7.83 0.95 4.38
N GLY A 78 7.53 1.37 3.15
CA GLY A 78 8.24 0.88 1.97
C GLY A 78 9.71 1.28 1.94
N GLN A 79 10.02 2.56 2.22
CA GLN A 79 11.39 3.05 2.28
C GLN A 79 12.22 2.30 3.34
N VAL A 80 11.68 2.17 4.55
CA VAL A 80 12.33 1.47 5.67
C VAL A 80 12.56 0.00 5.33
N CYS A 81 11.53 -0.72 4.91
CA CYS A 81 11.64 -2.15 4.63
C CYS A 81 12.58 -2.45 3.46
N ARG A 82 12.59 -1.62 2.42
CA ARG A 82 13.53 -1.76 1.30
C ARG A 82 14.98 -1.58 1.75
N ALA A 83 15.24 -0.59 2.61
CA ALA A 83 16.58 -0.37 3.15
C ALA A 83 17.08 -1.57 3.96
N PHE A 84 16.25 -2.10 4.86
CA PHE A 84 16.60 -3.27 5.67
C PHE A 84 16.73 -4.56 4.85
N ALA A 85 15.83 -4.79 3.89
CA ALA A 85 15.93 -5.94 2.98
C ALA A 85 17.19 -5.87 2.09
N GLY A 86 17.63 -4.67 1.71
CA GLY A 86 18.89 -4.46 0.99
C GLY A 86 20.13 -4.67 1.87
N ALA A 87 20.07 -4.31 3.15
CA ALA A 87 21.14 -4.55 4.12
C ALA A 87 21.33 -6.04 4.43
N ASP A 88 20.25 -6.81 4.47
CA ASP A 88 20.28 -8.28 4.65
C ASP A 88 21.09 -8.99 3.55
N ARG A 89 21.09 -8.44 2.33
CA ARG A 89 21.86 -8.97 1.18
C ARG A 89 23.34 -8.59 1.19
N ARG A 90 23.74 -7.67 2.06
CA ARG A 90 25.12 -7.27 2.26
C ARG A 90 25.61 -7.97 3.52
N GLU A 91 25.93 -9.26 3.40
CA GLU A 91 26.68 -9.95 4.45
C GLU A 91 27.88 -9.09 4.86
N VAL A 92 27.91 -8.72 6.14
CA VAL A 92 29.07 -8.09 6.75
C VAL A 92 30.13 -9.18 6.84
N GLY A 93 31.10 -9.14 5.93
CA GLY A 93 32.29 -9.97 6.02
C GLY A 93 32.99 -9.65 7.33
N HIS A 94 32.85 -10.52 8.32
CA HIS A 94 33.68 -10.52 9.51
C HIS A 94 35.05 -11.06 9.11
N GLY A 95 35.92 -10.15 8.64
CA GLY A 95 37.36 -10.36 8.62
C GLY A 95 37.96 -10.28 10.00
#